data_AF-A0A4Q2Y3R1-F1
#
_entry.id   AF-A0A4Q2Y3R1-F1
#
_cell.length_a   1.000
_cell.length_b   1.000
_cell.length_c   1.000
_cell.angle_alpha   90.00
_cell.angle_beta   90.00
_cell.angle_gamma   90.00
#
_symmetry.space_group_name_H-M   'P 1'
#
loop_
_entity.id
_entity.type
_entity.pdbx_description
1 polymer ?
#
loop_
_entity_poly.entity_id
_entity_poly.type
_entity_poly.pdbx_seq_one_letter_code
_entity_poly.pdbx_strand_id
1 'polypeptide(L)'
;VPAEDELPALSRRGSVAAAASPQLALPIRAGNASMIWVTESIRREHKKPPANAIRLEEILNHYPLRPAGAASIAQGVTLSTETLPCPWKPSASLLIIAFRGANDGDRQIQANFKADPSTVARYRLLGYSPVAGIPDGSLPTLLPAKSLTLVAIEIEPNGSATDFGTVEWSVNEKPAPAIALSRKPDAEPSDDARFASLLCTYAQWLAGDNQAGMIDSDVVAALAREMASDNLPPDRYDFLNLIDQSLNL
;
A
#
# COMPACT_ATOMS: atom_id res chain seq x y z
N VAL A 1 -16.44 -17.01 -5.69
CA VAL A 1 -15.92 -15.76 -6.29
C VAL A 1 -16.95 -15.32 -7.31
N PRO A 2 -17.36 -14.03 -7.36
CA PRO A 2 -18.29 -13.54 -8.40
C PRO A 2 -17.74 -13.85 -9.79
N ALA A 3 -18.61 -13.87 -10.81
CA ALA A 3 -18.14 -14.07 -12.19
C ALA A 3 -17.33 -12.85 -12.68
N GLU A 4 -16.45 -13.05 -13.67
CA GLU A 4 -15.57 -11.97 -14.19
C GLU A 4 -16.37 -10.77 -14.71
N ASP A 5 -17.52 -11.01 -15.34
CA ASP A 5 -18.46 -10.01 -15.85
C ASP A 5 -19.25 -9.29 -14.76
N GLU A 6 -19.25 -9.80 -13.53
CA GLU A 6 -19.85 -9.15 -12.35
C GLU A 6 -18.86 -8.23 -11.62
N LEU A 7 -17.59 -8.20 -12.03
CA LEU A 7 -16.57 -7.38 -11.37
C LEU A 7 -16.79 -5.89 -11.67
N PRO A 8 -16.97 -5.05 -10.64
CA PRO A 8 -17.28 -3.64 -10.83
C PRO A 8 -16.13 -2.88 -11.48
N ALA A 9 -16.46 -2.01 -12.44
CA ALA A 9 -15.52 -1.07 -13.02
C ALA A 9 -14.98 -0.10 -11.96
N LEU A 10 -13.72 0.31 -12.11
CA LEU A 10 -13.02 1.12 -11.11
C LEU A 10 -12.59 2.47 -11.63
N SER A 11 -12.78 3.45 -10.77
CA SER A 11 -12.26 4.79 -10.98
C SER A 11 -10.84 4.85 -10.43
N ARG A 12 -9.86 5.07 -11.31
CA ARG A 12 -8.46 5.22 -10.91
C ARG A 12 -8.30 6.42 -9.97
N ARG A 13 -7.65 6.23 -8.82
CA ARG A 13 -7.23 7.36 -7.97
C ARG A 13 -6.00 8.03 -8.58
N GLY A 14 -6.15 9.32 -8.91
CA GLY A 14 -5.04 10.16 -9.36
C GLY A 14 -4.22 10.72 -8.21
N SER A 15 -3.09 11.37 -8.54
CA SER A 15 -2.35 12.16 -7.55
C SER A 15 -3.09 13.46 -7.21
N VAL A 16 -2.94 13.92 -5.99
CA VAL A 16 -3.53 15.15 -5.45
C VAL A 16 -2.40 16.13 -5.11
N ALA A 17 -2.60 17.42 -5.41
CA ALA A 17 -1.64 18.45 -5.00
C ALA A 17 -1.79 18.73 -3.50
N ALA A 18 -0.70 18.66 -2.73
CA ALA A 18 -0.75 18.85 -1.29
C ALA A 18 -1.23 20.26 -0.90
N ALA A 19 -0.89 21.27 -1.70
CA ALA A 19 -1.38 22.65 -1.51
C ALA A 19 -2.92 22.79 -1.66
N ALA A 20 -3.55 21.92 -2.46
CA ALA A 20 -5.00 21.95 -2.67
C ALA A 20 -5.75 21.10 -1.64
N SER A 21 -5.18 19.95 -1.26
CA SER A 21 -5.71 19.07 -0.22
C SER A 21 -4.54 18.58 0.63
N PRO A 22 -4.26 19.23 1.77
CA PRO A 22 -3.13 18.85 2.61
C PRO A 22 -3.43 17.64 3.50
N GLN A 23 -4.68 17.18 3.53
CA GLN A 23 -5.12 16.06 4.36
C GLN A 23 -5.69 14.93 3.50
N LEU A 24 -5.39 13.71 3.91
CA LEU A 24 -5.92 12.48 3.35
C LEU A 24 -6.35 11.57 4.50
N ALA A 25 -7.66 11.30 4.59
CA ALA A 25 -8.17 10.27 5.48
C ALA A 25 -7.66 8.89 5.06
N LEU A 26 -7.18 8.10 6.03
CA LEU A 26 -6.57 6.81 5.79
C LEU A 26 -7.58 5.67 6.05
N PRO A 27 -7.69 4.70 5.14
CA PRO A 27 -8.51 3.51 5.36
C PRO A 27 -7.87 2.61 6.43
N ILE A 28 -8.72 1.96 7.24
CA ILE A 28 -8.27 1.10 8.35
C ILE A 28 -8.49 -0.40 8.06
N ARG A 29 -9.13 -0.73 6.93
CA ARG A 29 -9.35 -2.12 6.50
C ARG A 29 -9.23 -2.26 4.98
N ALA A 30 -8.69 -3.38 4.53
CA ALA A 30 -8.76 -3.83 3.14
C ALA A 30 -9.73 -5.01 3.01
N GLY A 31 -10.17 -5.31 1.78
CA GLY A 31 -10.78 -6.59 1.46
C GLY A 31 -9.71 -7.69 1.29
N ASN A 32 -10.07 -8.81 0.66
CA ASN A 32 -9.19 -9.99 0.58
C ASN A 32 -9.41 -10.88 -0.66
N ALA A 33 -10.11 -10.40 -1.68
CA ALA A 33 -10.53 -11.23 -2.81
C ALA A 33 -9.46 -11.34 -3.92
N SER A 34 -8.63 -10.31 -4.10
CA SER A 34 -7.74 -10.16 -5.26
C SER A 34 -6.76 -11.30 -5.41
N MET A 35 -6.17 -11.79 -4.33
CA MET A 35 -5.20 -12.88 -4.41
C MET A 35 -5.81 -14.17 -4.94
N ILE A 36 -7.11 -14.40 -4.75
CA ILE A 36 -7.80 -15.56 -5.33
C ILE A 36 -7.86 -15.43 -6.86
N TRP A 37 -8.20 -14.25 -7.37
CA TRP A 37 -8.21 -14.00 -8.82
C TRP A 37 -6.81 -14.10 -9.43
N VAL A 38 -5.81 -13.50 -8.78
CA VAL A 38 -4.42 -13.53 -9.24
C VAL A 38 -3.93 -14.98 -9.34
N THR A 39 -4.08 -15.78 -8.27
CA THR A 39 -3.55 -17.15 -8.29
C THR A 39 -4.31 -18.06 -9.24
N GLU A 40 -5.63 -17.97 -9.31
CA GLU A 40 -6.42 -18.80 -10.24
C GLU A 40 -6.08 -18.47 -11.71
N SER A 41 -6.05 -17.18 -12.09
CA SER A 41 -5.75 -16.79 -13.47
C SER A 41 -4.34 -17.15 -13.91
N ILE A 42 -3.33 -16.94 -13.05
CA ILE A 42 -1.93 -17.20 -13.42
C ILE A 42 -1.60 -18.69 -13.34
N ARG A 43 -1.98 -19.37 -12.24
CA ARG A 43 -1.53 -20.76 -11.98
C ARG A 43 -2.38 -21.82 -12.67
N ARG A 44 -3.67 -21.56 -12.89
CA ARG A 44 -4.59 -22.54 -13.49
C ARG A 44 -4.98 -22.19 -14.91
N GLU A 45 -5.30 -20.92 -15.16
CA GLU A 45 -5.81 -20.49 -16.46
C GLU A 45 -4.69 -20.04 -17.40
N HIS A 46 -3.48 -19.83 -16.88
CA HIS A 46 -2.31 -19.35 -17.63
C HIS A 46 -2.62 -18.09 -18.46
N LYS A 47 -3.31 -17.13 -17.83
CA LYS A 47 -3.60 -15.81 -18.40
C LYS A 47 -3.45 -14.71 -17.35
N LYS A 48 -3.37 -13.46 -17.82
CA LYS A 48 -3.39 -12.31 -16.92
C LYS A 48 -4.76 -12.20 -16.24
N PRO A 49 -4.81 -11.90 -14.93
CA PRO A 49 -6.06 -11.65 -14.25
C PRO A 49 -6.77 -10.41 -14.82
N PRO A 50 -8.10 -10.33 -14.74
CA PRO A 50 -8.85 -9.14 -15.13
C PRO A 50 -8.41 -7.92 -14.31
N ALA A 51 -8.18 -6.77 -14.95
CA ALA A 51 -7.65 -5.59 -14.26
C ALA A 51 -8.56 -5.09 -13.12
N ASN A 52 -9.88 -5.21 -13.27
CA ASN A 52 -10.90 -4.89 -12.26
C ASN A 52 -10.95 -5.89 -11.09
N ALA A 53 -10.29 -7.05 -11.21
CA ALA A 53 -10.08 -8.00 -10.12
C ALA A 53 -8.89 -7.62 -9.22
N ILE A 54 -8.02 -6.70 -9.66
CA ILE A 54 -6.79 -6.35 -8.96
C ILE A 54 -7.01 -5.17 -8.02
N ARG A 55 -6.95 -5.47 -6.71
CA ARG A 55 -6.92 -4.46 -5.64
C ARG A 55 -5.54 -4.45 -5.00
N LEU A 56 -4.81 -3.35 -5.18
CA LEU A 56 -3.49 -3.19 -4.60
C LEU A 56 -3.54 -3.35 -3.07
N GLU A 57 -4.55 -2.76 -2.43
CA GLU A 57 -4.70 -2.83 -0.99
C GLU A 57 -4.89 -4.26 -0.50
N GLU A 58 -5.60 -5.12 -1.23
CA GLU A 58 -5.83 -6.50 -0.81
C GLU A 58 -4.58 -7.37 -1.01
N ILE A 59 -3.82 -7.14 -2.10
CA ILE A 59 -2.55 -7.81 -2.34
C ILE A 59 -1.52 -7.42 -1.26
N LEU A 60 -1.40 -6.13 -0.95
CA LEU A 60 -0.51 -5.63 0.09
C LEU A 60 -0.86 -6.22 1.47
N ASN A 61 -2.16 -6.28 1.80
CA ASN A 61 -2.66 -6.77 3.08
C ASN A 61 -2.73 -8.29 3.20
N HIS A 62 -2.40 -9.03 2.15
CA HIS A 62 -2.32 -10.50 2.22
C HIS A 62 -1.14 -10.98 3.07
N TYR A 63 -0.08 -10.18 3.19
CA TYR A 63 1.16 -10.53 3.88
C TYR A 63 1.27 -9.81 5.24
N PRO A 64 1.80 -10.47 6.28
CA PRO A 64 1.86 -9.92 7.63
C PRO A 64 3.06 -8.96 7.84
N LEU A 65 3.19 -7.95 6.99
CA LEU A 65 4.36 -7.06 6.91
C LEU A 65 4.45 -6.06 8.07
N ARG A 66 5.65 -5.87 8.60
CA ARG A 66 5.97 -5.06 9.77
C ARG A 66 7.07 -4.04 9.42
N PRO A 67 6.70 -2.90 8.80
CA PRO A 67 7.66 -1.82 8.58
C PRO A 67 8.32 -1.40 9.89
N ALA A 68 9.63 -1.18 9.84
CA ALA A 68 10.52 -0.99 10.99
C ALA A 68 10.97 0.47 11.19
N GLY A 69 10.27 1.43 10.56
CA GLY A 69 10.52 2.85 10.76
C GLY A 69 9.93 3.39 12.08
N ALA A 70 9.34 4.59 12.04
CA ALA A 70 8.79 5.22 13.23
C ALA A 70 7.50 4.52 13.69
N ALA A 71 7.28 4.40 15.00
CA ALA A 71 6.09 3.79 15.56
C ALA A 71 5.50 4.62 16.72
N SER A 72 4.18 4.53 16.88
CA SER A 72 3.40 5.14 17.94
C SER A 72 2.36 4.14 18.44
N ILE A 73 2.11 4.13 19.75
CA ILE A 73 1.22 3.16 20.40
C ILE A 73 0.17 3.92 21.20
N ALA A 74 -1.10 3.51 21.04
CA ALA A 74 -2.21 4.04 21.83
C ALA A 74 -3.29 2.97 22.04
N GLN A 75 -3.74 2.79 23.29
CA GLN A 75 -4.82 1.87 23.66
C GLN A 75 -4.68 0.43 23.09
N GLY A 76 -3.44 -0.07 23.03
CA GLY A 76 -3.11 -1.39 22.51
C GLY A 76 -2.95 -1.48 21.00
N VAL A 77 -3.23 -0.40 20.26
CA VAL A 77 -3.01 -0.30 18.81
C VAL A 77 -1.60 0.24 18.55
N THR A 78 -0.90 -0.35 17.60
CA THR A 78 0.39 0.16 17.12
C THR A 78 0.23 0.69 15.71
N LEU A 79 0.60 1.95 15.50
CA LEU A 79 0.79 2.54 14.18
C LEU A 79 2.29 2.57 13.91
N SER A 80 2.75 1.98 12.81
CA SER A 80 4.12 2.12 12.33
C SER A 80 4.17 2.66 10.91
N THR A 81 5.23 3.38 10.60
CA THR A 81 5.46 4.00 9.29
C THR A 81 6.88 3.75 8.85
N GLU A 82 7.06 3.55 7.56
CA GLU A 82 8.39 3.49 6.96
C GLU A 82 8.34 4.10 5.56
N THR A 83 9.36 4.90 5.26
CA THR A 83 9.47 5.60 3.98
C THR A 83 10.70 5.12 3.24
N LEU A 84 10.53 4.80 1.97
CA LEU A 84 11.56 4.24 1.10
C LEU A 84 11.52 4.88 -0.29
N PRO A 85 12.56 4.74 -1.12
CA PRO A 85 12.50 5.20 -2.51
C PRO A 85 11.35 4.54 -3.26
N CYS A 86 10.63 5.32 -4.09
CA CYS A 86 9.59 4.77 -4.94
C CYS A 86 10.22 4.10 -6.18
N PRO A 87 10.04 2.79 -6.42
CA PRO A 87 10.82 2.08 -7.43
C PRO A 87 10.43 2.44 -8.86
N TRP A 88 9.20 2.90 -9.09
CA TRP A 88 8.71 3.32 -10.41
C TRP A 88 8.83 4.82 -10.66
N LYS A 89 9.25 5.59 -9.65
CA LYS A 89 9.38 7.04 -9.77
C LYS A 89 10.52 7.51 -8.86
N PRO A 90 11.77 7.59 -9.37
CA PRO A 90 12.94 7.90 -8.56
C PRO A 90 12.89 9.24 -7.81
N SER A 91 12.10 10.20 -8.30
CA SER A 91 11.88 11.48 -7.64
C SER A 91 10.87 11.42 -6.48
N ALA A 92 10.15 10.32 -6.31
CA ALA A 92 9.12 10.12 -5.30
C ALA A 92 9.59 9.17 -4.19
N SER A 93 8.87 9.22 -3.08
CA SER A 93 9.00 8.27 -1.96
C SER A 93 7.75 7.41 -1.88
N LEU A 94 7.91 6.16 -1.47
CA LEU A 94 6.81 5.29 -1.06
C LEU A 94 6.75 5.34 0.47
N LEU A 95 5.57 5.61 1.02
CA LEU A 95 5.29 5.54 2.46
C LEU A 95 4.41 4.33 2.73
N ILE A 96 4.86 3.44 3.60
CA ILE A 96 4.09 2.32 4.11
C ILE A 96 3.64 2.65 5.54
N ILE A 97 2.35 2.56 5.80
CA ILE A 97 1.74 2.76 7.12
C ILE A 97 1.10 1.43 7.52
N ALA A 98 1.37 0.94 8.72
CA ALA A 98 0.80 -0.28 9.26
C ALA A 98 0.05 -0.01 10.57
N PHE A 99 -1.20 -0.45 10.63
CA PHE A 99 -2.07 -0.44 11.80
C PHE A 99 -2.18 -1.85 12.35
N ARG A 100 -1.69 -2.08 13.56
CA ARG A 100 -1.81 -3.35 14.28
C ARG A 100 -2.86 -3.25 15.37
N GLY A 101 -3.90 -4.08 15.27
CA GLY A 101 -4.98 -4.15 16.23
C GLY A 101 -4.52 -4.60 17.62
N ALA A 102 -5.26 -4.18 18.65
CA ALA A 102 -5.02 -4.59 20.03
C ALA A 102 -5.30 -6.09 20.23
N ASN A 103 -4.79 -6.67 21.32
CA ASN A 103 -4.95 -8.10 21.58
C ASN A 103 -6.31 -8.49 22.18
N ASP A 104 -7.02 -7.51 22.74
CA ASP A 104 -8.14 -7.69 23.66
C ASP A 104 -9.49 -7.27 23.08
N GLY A 105 -9.52 -6.52 21.97
CA GLY A 105 -10.76 -6.16 21.31
C GLY A 105 -10.57 -5.18 20.17
N ASP A 106 -11.64 -4.98 19.42
CA ASP A 106 -11.69 -4.06 18.30
C ASP A 106 -11.54 -2.61 18.79
N ARG A 107 -11.10 -1.72 17.89
CA ARG A 107 -10.87 -0.31 18.17
C ARG A 107 -11.36 0.56 17.03
N GLN A 108 -11.98 1.69 17.34
CA GLN A 108 -12.28 2.72 16.33
C GLN A 108 -11.02 3.56 16.10
N ILE A 109 -10.58 3.65 14.86
CA ILE A 109 -9.40 4.41 14.44
C ILE A 109 -9.81 5.46 13.44
N GLN A 110 -9.39 6.70 13.69
CA GLN A 110 -9.37 7.74 12.67
C GLN A 110 -7.91 8.12 12.46
N ALA A 111 -7.46 8.13 11.22
CA ALA A 111 -6.10 8.49 10.88
C ALA A 111 -6.09 9.35 9.62
N ASN A 112 -5.24 10.37 9.60
CA ASN A 112 -5.06 11.27 8.49
C ASN A 112 -3.56 11.40 8.19
N PHE A 113 -3.20 11.21 6.93
CA PHE A 113 -1.94 11.75 6.43
C PHE A 113 -2.13 13.25 6.20
N LYS A 114 -1.31 14.04 6.88
CA LYS A 114 -1.26 15.49 6.77
C LYS A 114 0.06 15.88 6.12
N ALA A 115 0.01 16.11 4.81
CA ALA A 115 1.15 16.56 4.04
C ALA A 115 1.54 17.99 4.46
N ASP A 116 2.84 18.28 4.49
CA ASP A 116 3.32 19.66 4.51
C ASP A 116 3.40 20.20 3.07
N PRO A 117 2.54 21.16 2.66
CA PRO A 117 2.53 21.65 1.28
C PRO A 117 3.79 22.41 0.86
N SER A 118 4.63 22.84 1.82
CA SER A 118 5.90 23.51 1.52
C SER A 118 6.96 22.51 1.04
N THR A 119 6.88 21.25 1.48
CA THR A 119 7.84 20.19 1.16
C THR A 119 7.27 19.07 0.29
N VAL A 120 5.95 18.91 0.23
CA VAL A 120 5.25 17.92 -0.60
C VAL A 120 4.55 18.62 -1.76
N ALA A 121 4.89 18.23 -3.00
CA ALA A 121 4.22 18.72 -4.20
C ALA A 121 2.88 18.01 -4.38
N ARG A 122 2.92 16.67 -4.39
CA ARG A 122 1.78 15.80 -4.66
C ARG A 122 1.87 14.52 -3.85
N TYR A 123 0.74 13.86 -3.66
CA TYR A 123 0.71 12.50 -3.13
C TYR A 123 -0.42 11.70 -3.79
N ARG A 124 -0.35 10.38 -3.66
CA ARG A 124 -1.39 9.46 -4.15
C ARG A 124 -1.55 8.30 -3.18
N LEU A 125 -2.77 8.08 -2.70
CA LEU A 125 -3.14 6.84 -2.03
C LEU A 125 -3.12 5.70 -3.05
N LEU A 126 -2.36 4.65 -2.78
CA LEU A 126 -2.31 3.46 -3.63
C LEU A 126 -3.42 2.49 -3.23
N GLY A 127 -4.12 1.94 -4.22
CA GLY A 127 -5.29 1.09 -4.00
C GLY A 127 -6.55 1.88 -3.61
N TYR A 128 -7.52 1.19 -3.00
CA TYR A 128 -8.80 1.73 -2.53
C TYR A 128 -9.58 2.47 -3.62
N SER A 129 -9.42 2.05 -4.88
CA SER A 129 -10.07 2.70 -6.02
C SER A 129 -11.59 2.55 -5.91
N PRO A 130 -12.35 3.66 -5.95
CA PRO A 130 -13.80 3.58 -5.81
C PRO A 130 -14.41 2.89 -7.02
N VAL A 131 -15.58 2.30 -6.79
CA VAL A 131 -16.38 1.71 -7.86
C VAL A 131 -16.97 2.84 -8.71
N ALA A 132 -16.82 2.74 -10.03
CA ALA A 132 -17.30 3.73 -10.97
C ALA A 132 -18.82 3.93 -10.82
N GLY A 133 -19.26 5.19 -10.73
CA GLY A 133 -20.68 5.54 -10.59
C GLY A 133 -21.25 5.37 -9.18
N ILE A 134 -20.47 4.86 -8.22
CA ILE A 134 -20.87 4.78 -6.81
C ILE A 134 -20.19 5.91 -6.04
N PRO A 135 -20.94 6.76 -5.29
CA PRO A 135 -20.36 7.78 -4.44
C PRO A 135 -19.37 7.18 -3.43
N ASP A 136 -18.32 7.94 -3.09
CA ASP A 136 -17.40 7.55 -2.03
C ASP A 136 -18.19 7.36 -0.71
N GLY A 137 -18.16 6.14 -0.19
CA GLY A 137 -18.67 5.83 1.14
C GLY A 137 -17.75 6.32 2.25
N SER A 138 -18.19 6.20 3.50
CA SER A 138 -17.29 6.40 4.63
C SER A 138 -16.19 5.34 4.62
N LEU A 139 -14.94 5.77 4.84
CA LEU A 139 -13.82 4.84 5.01
C LEU A 139 -14.05 3.98 6.26
N PRO A 140 -13.72 2.68 6.22
CA PRO A 140 -13.83 1.83 7.40
C PRO A 140 -12.89 2.33 8.50
N THR A 141 -13.43 2.55 9.70
CA THR A 141 -12.69 3.03 10.88
C THR A 141 -12.48 1.97 11.95
N LEU A 142 -13.24 0.87 11.92
CA LEU A 142 -13.10 -0.21 12.92
C LEU A 142 -11.89 -1.10 12.56
N LEU A 143 -10.89 -1.13 13.42
CA LEU A 143 -9.76 -2.06 13.37
C LEU A 143 -10.04 -3.27 14.26
N PRO A 144 -10.14 -4.50 13.71
CA PRO A 144 -10.36 -5.69 14.52
C PRO A 144 -9.19 -6.02 15.46
N ALA A 145 -9.47 -6.70 16.57
CA ALA A 145 -8.42 -7.23 17.44
C ALA A 145 -7.46 -8.16 16.67
N LYS A 146 -6.17 -8.12 17.01
CA LYS A 146 -5.11 -8.99 16.44
C LYS A 146 -4.98 -8.92 14.91
N SER A 147 -5.57 -7.91 14.29
CA SER A 147 -5.48 -7.67 12.85
C SER A 147 -4.26 -6.81 12.51
N LEU A 148 -3.94 -6.79 11.21
CA LEU A 148 -2.97 -5.90 10.62
C LEU A 148 -3.61 -5.28 9.39
N THR A 149 -3.46 -3.98 9.21
CA THR A 149 -3.80 -3.32 7.94
C THR A 149 -2.68 -2.38 7.52
N LEU A 150 -2.24 -2.53 6.27
CA LEU A 150 -1.25 -1.70 5.62
C LEU A 150 -1.91 -0.75 4.61
N VAL A 151 -1.35 0.45 4.53
CA VAL A 151 -1.69 1.50 3.57
C VAL A 151 -0.40 1.98 2.92
N ALA A 152 -0.44 2.20 1.61
CA ALA A 152 0.69 2.71 0.84
C ALA A 152 0.36 4.06 0.19
N ILE A 153 1.28 5.01 0.28
CA ILE A 153 1.16 6.35 -0.32
C ILE A 153 2.41 6.65 -1.15
N GLU A 154 2.22 7.02 -2.41
CA GLU A 154 3.28 7.64 -3.22
C GLU A 154 3.33 9.14 -2.89
N ILE A 155 4.50 9.66 -2.55
CA ILE A 155 4.73 11.06 -2.16
C ILE A 155 5.76 11.68 -3.10
N GLU A 156 5.38 12.75 -3.77
CA GLU A 156 6.27 13.57 -4.60
C GLU A 156 6.70 14.80 -3.78
N PRO A 157 7.97 14.90 -3.38
CA PRO A 157 8.49 16.07 -2.70
C PRO A 157 8.66 17.28 -3.63
N ASN A 158 8.68 18.47 -3.05
CA ASN A 158 9.23 19.67 -3.66
C ASN A 158 10.76 19.58 -3.63
N GLY A 159 11.40 19.46 -4.78
CA GLY A 159 12.86 19.37 -4.88
C GLY A 159 13.40 18.14 -4.14
N SER A 160 14.40 18.36 -3.27
CA SER A 160 15.05 17.30 -2.48
C SER A 160 14.54 17.22 -1.04
N ALA A 161 13.34 17.75 -0.76
CA ALA A 161 12.79 17.74 0.59
C ALA A 161 12.61 16.30 1.10
N THR A 162 12.90 16.10 2.39
CA THR A 162 12.82 14.80 3.05
C THR A 162 11.78 14.75 4.16
N ASP A 163 11.20 15.89 4.56
CA ASP A 163 10.08 15.97 5.49
C ASP A 163 8.76 15.96 4.71
N PHE A 164 7.82 15.11 5.09
CA PHE A 164 6.56 14.92 4.38
C PHE A 164 5.32 15.27 5.23
N GLY A 165 5.51 15.82 6.43
CA GLY A 165 4.43 16.12 7.37
C GLY A 165 4.21 15.00 8.38
N THR A 166 2.94 14.65 8.65
CA THR A 166 2.61 13.75 9.78
C THR A 166 1.49 12.77 9.49
N VAL A 167 1.46 11.66 10.23
CA VAL A 167 0.23 10.87 10.44
C VAL A 167 -0.38 11.27 11.78
N GLU A 168 -1.51 11.97 11.72
CA GLU A 168 -2.34 12.30 12.88
C GLU A 168 -3.40 11.21 13.06
N TRP A 169 -3.58 10.70 14.29
CA TRP A 169 -4.51 9.59 14.52
C TRP A 169 -5.11 9.59 15.93
N SER A 170 -6.23 8.89 16.08
CA SER A 170 -6.93 8.69 17.34
C SER A 170 -7.41 7.26 17.47
N VAL A 171 -7.59 6.82 18.72
CA VAL A 171 -8.17 5.51 19.05
C VAL A 171 -9.36 5.75 19.97
N ASN A 172 -10.54 5.26 19.60
CA ASN A 172 -11.81 5.50 20.31
C ASN A 172 -11.97 7.00 20.66
N GLU A 173 -11.78 7.86 19.65
CA GLU A 173 -11.87 9.33 19.72
C GLU A 173 -10.80 10.02 20.60
N LYS A 174 -9.92 9.27 21.27
CA LYS A 174 -8.82 9.83 22.05
C LYS A 174 -7.59 10.03 21.16
N PRO A 175 -7.04 11.24 21.06
CA PRO A 175 -5.85 11.50 20.27
C PRO A 175 -4.67 10.62 20.69
N ALA A 176 -3.92 10.12 19.71
CA ALA A 176 -2.67 9.40 19.90
C ALA A 176 -1.49 10.29 19.49
N PRO A 177 -0.26 10.02 19.95
CA PRO A 177 0.92 10.73 19.49
C PRO A 177 1.08 10.59 17.97
N ALA A 178 1.08 11.71 17.26
CA ALA A 178 1.31 11.75 15.82
C ALA A 178 2.71 11.26 15.47
N ILE A 179 2.87 10.73 14.25
CA ILE A 179 4.17 10.33 13.72
C ILE A 179 4.61 11.34 12.67
N ALA A 180 5.79 11.95 12.87
CA ALA A 180 6.43 12.76 11.84
C ALA A 180 7.00 11.86 10.74
N LEU A 181 6.77 12.25 9.49
CA LEU A 181 7.13 11.49 8.31
C LEU A 181 8.36 12.11 7.67
N SER A 182 9.44 11.35 7.57
CA SER A 182 10.61 11.77 6.83
C SER A 182 11.28 10.61 6.11
N ARG A 183 11.87 10.91 4.94
CA ARG A 183 12.80 10.01 4.26
C ARG A 183 14.20 10.20 4.82
N LYS A 184 14.84 9.10 5.19
CA LYS A 184 16.27 9.06 5.52
C LYS A 184 17.02 8.47 4.32
N PRO A 185 17.70 9.28 3.48
CA PRO A 185 18.29 8.79 2.23
C PRO A 185 19.32 7.67 2.44
N ASP A 186 20.04 7.71 3.55
CA ASP A 186 21.12 6.76 3.87
C ASP A 186 20.63 5.55 4.68
N ALA A 187 19.34 5.49 5.03
CA ALA A 187 18.79 4.36 5.76
C ALA A 187 18.36 3.26 4.79
N GLU A 188 18.86 2.05 4.99
CA GLU A 188 18.36 0.88 4.28
C GLU A 188 16.93 0.57 4.73
N PRO A 189 15.96 0.43 3.79
CA PRO A 189 14.61 0.01 4.13
C PRO A 189 14.59 -1.42 4.65
N SER A 190 13.69 -1.70 5.58
CA SER A 190 13.45 -3.04 6.11
C SER A 190 13.02 -4.01 5.02
N ASP A 191 13.29 -5.30 5.23
CA ASP A 191 12.85 -6.37 4.32
C ASP A 191 11.34 -6.32 4.06
N ASP A 192 10.56 -5.95 5.07
CA ASP A 192 9.10 -5.85 4.97
C ASP A 192 8.66 -4.63 4.16
N ALA A 193 9.35 -3.50 4.27
CA ALA A 193 9.11 -2.33 3.43
C ALA A 193 9.53 -2.58 1.97
N ARG A 194 10.66 -3.25 1.74
CA ARG A 194 11.08 -3.65 0.39
C ARG A 194 10.10 -4.63 -0.25
N PHE A 195 9.63 -5.62 0.52
CA PHE A 195 8.61 -6.55 0.03
C PHE A 195 7.26 -5.85 -0.23
N ALA A 196 6.85 -4.90 0.62
CA ALA A 196 5.68 -4.06 0.36
C ALA A 196 5.80 -3.27 -0.95
N SER A 197 7.00 -2.76 -1.25
CA SER A 197 7.29 -2.07 -2.52
C SER A 197 7.12 -2.99 -3.73
N LEU A 198 7.62 -4.23 -3.64
CA LEU A 198 7.41 -5.26 -4.67
C LEU A 198 5.92 -5.56 -4.88
N LEU A 199 5.15 -5.74 -3.79
CA LEU A 199 3.70 -5.97 -3.85
C LEU A 199 2.97 -4.80 -4.54
N CYS A 200 3.30 -3.56 -4.17
CA CYS A 200 2.70 -2.37 -4.77
C CYS A 200 3.05 -2.24 -6.26
N THR A 201 4.28 -2.58 -6.63
CA THR A 201 4.74 -2.55 -8.03
C THR A 201 4.03 -3.61 -8.86
N TYR A 202 4.01 -4.85 -8.37
CA TYR A 202 3.35 -5.97 -9.04
C TYR A 202 1.85 -5.75 -9.22
N ALA A 203 1.15 -5.26 -8.18
CA ALA A 203 -0.27 -4.95 -8.26
C ALA A 203 -0.58 -3.86 -9.31
N GLN A 204 0.22 -2.80 -9.37
CA GLN A 204 0.04 -1.75 -10.38
C GLN A 204 0.31 -2.26 -11.80
N TRP A 205 1.35 -3.10 -11.96
CA TRP A 205 1.66 -3.74 -13.24
C TRP A 205 0.51 -4.62 -13.73
N LEU A 206 -0.01 -5.51 -12.87
CA LEU A 206 -1.14 -6.38 -13.21
C LEU A 206 -2.42 -5.60 -13.53
N ALA A 207 -2.71 -4.55 -12.77
CA ALA A 207 -3.89 -3.71 -12.98
C ALA A 207 -3.81 -2.88 -14.28
N GLY A 208 -2.67 -2.84 -14.96
CA GLY A 208 -2.41 -1.87 -16.02
C GLY A 208 -2.43 -0.43 -15.49
N ASP A 209 -2.18 -0.22 -14.19
CA ASP A 209 -2.08 1.10 -13.55
C ASP A 209 -0.71 1.73 -13.81
N ASN A 210 -0.33 1.81 -15.09
CA ASN A 210 0.94 2.41 -15.52
C ASN A 210 0.79 3.93 -15.66
N GLN A 211 0.89 4.68 -14.56
CA GLN A 211 1.11 6.13 -14.68
C GLN A 211 2.31 6.37 -15.62
N ALA A 212 2.04 6.90 -16.82
CA ALA A 212 3.02 7.19 -17.88
C ALA A 212 3.91 6.02 -18.34
N GLY A 213 3.51 4.75 -18.18
CA GLY A 213 4.33 3.60 -18.62
C GLY A 213 5.55 3.30 -17.74
N MET A 214 5.64 3.85 -16.53
CA MET A 214 6.81 3.73 -15.67
C MET A 214 6.95 2.38 -14.94
N ILE A 215 5.94 1.52 -15.01
CA ILE A 215 5.97 0.16 -14.44
C ILE A 215 5.79 -0.83 -15.59
N ASP A 216 6.88 -1.49 -15.96
CA ASP A 216 6.92 -2.57 -16.92
C ASP A 216 7.37 -3.89 -16.24
N SER A 217 7.49 -4.95 -17.05
CA SER A 217 7.95 -6.27 -16.58
C SER A 217 9.37 -6.24 -16.02
N ASP A 218 10.23 -5.36 -16.53
CA ASP A 218 11.64 -5.31 -16.16
C ASP A 218 11.80 -4.74 -14.75
N VAL A 219 11.03 -3.70 -14.41
CA VAL A 219 10.97 -3.15 -13.04
C VAL A 219 10.47 -4.22 -12.05
N VAL A 220 9.41 -4.96 -12.40
CA VAL A 220 8.88 -6.04 -11.57
C VAL A 220 9.91 -7.16 -11.38
N ALA A 221 10.55 -7.60 -12.47
CA ALA A 221 11.56 -8.64 -12.45
C ALA A 221 12.82 -8.24 -11.66
N ALA A 222 13.26 -6.98 -11.76
CA ALA A 222 14.37 -6.47 -10.99
C ALA A 222 14.09 -6.51 -9.49
N LEU A 223 12.96 -5.97 -9.04
CA LEU A 223 12.57 -6.00 -7.62
C LEU A 223 12.37 -7.44 -7.10
N ALA A 224 11.78 -8.33 -7.91
CA ALA A 224 11.61 -9.73 -7.53
C ALA A 224 12.96 -10.44 -7.30
N ARG A 225 13.95 -10.17 -8.17
CA ARG A 225 15.32 -10.69 -8.01
C ARG A 225 16.03 -10.11 -6.78
N GLU A 226 15.84 -8.83 -6.49
CA GLU A 226 16.40 -8.20 -5.29
C GLU A 226 15.86 -8.81 -4.00
N MET A 227 14.60 -9.27 -4.00
CA MET A 227 13.99 -9.92 -2.85
C MET A 227 14.36 -11.39 -2.69
N ALA A 228 14.92 -12.03 -3.73
CA ALA A 228 15.28 -13.44 -3.69
C ALA A 228 16.36 -13.70 -2.61
N SER A 229 16.07 -14.60 -1.68
CA SER A 229 16.96 -14.99 -0.60
C SER A 229 16.63 -16.42 -0.13
N ASP A 230 17.66 -17.18 0.26
CA ASP A 230 17.53 -18.56 0.75
C ASP A 230 16.71 -18.65 2.06
N ASN A 231 16.57 -17.54 2.78
CA ASN A 231 15.87 -17.48 4.06
C ASN A 231 14.46 -16.84 3.97
N LEU A 232 13.92 -16.68 2.76
CA LEU A 232 12.58 -16.14 2.61
C LEU A 232 11.52 -17.02 3.29
N PRO A 233 10.55 -16.42 3.99
CA PRO A 233 9.35 -17.13 4.41
C PRO A 233 8.64 -17.84 3.23
N PRO A 234 8.06 -19.04 3.42
CA PRO A 234 7.48 -19.83 2.33
C PRO A 234 6.41 -19.11 1.51
N ASP A 235 5.61 -18.25 2.15
CA ASP A 235 4.59 -17.43 1.49
C ASP A 235 5.19 -16.37 0.55
N ARG A 236 6.33 -15.76 0.94
CA ARG A 236 7.05 -14.82 0.07
C ARG A 236 7.74 -15.53 -1.08
N TYR A 237 8.33 -16.70 -0.82
CA TYR A 237 8.92 -17.51 -1.88
C TYR A 237 7.87 -17.95 -2.91
N ASP A 238 6.71 -18.42 -2.46
CA ASP A 238 5.60 -18.77 -3.36
C ASP A 238 5.09 -17.55 -4.15
N PHE A 239 5.11 -16.36 -3.56
CA PHE A 239 4.78 -15.13 -4.26
C PHE A 239 5.80 -14.79 -5.36
N LEU A 240 7.11 -14.96 -5.12
CA LEU A 240 8.11 -14.74 -6.17
C LEU A 240 7.92 -15.70 -7.35
N ASN A 241 7.54 -16.96 -7.09
CA ASN A 241 7.19 -17.91 -8.16
C ASN A 241 5.93 -17.50 -8.92
N LEU A 242 4.95 -16.89 -8.24
CA LEU A 242 3.76 -16.34 -8.88
C LEU A 242 4.12 -15.17 -9.81
N ILE A 243 5.03 -14.29 -9.38
CA ILE A 243 5.55 -13.21 -10.23
C ILE A 243 6.23 -13.79 -11.46
N ASP A 244 7.14 -14.75 -11.29
CA ASP A 244 7.86 -15.38 -12.41
C ASP A 244 6.90 -16.00 -13.43
N GLN A 245 5.88 -16.75 -12.98
CA GLN A 245 4.84 -17.27 -13.86
C GLN A 245 4.09 -16.16 -14.60
N SER A 246 3.80 -15.05 -13.92
CA SER A 246 3.10 -13.91 -14.52
C SER A 246 3.92 -13.21 -15.60
N LEU A 247 5.24 -13.12 -15.43
CA LEU A 247 6.16 -12.51 -16.39
C LEU A 247 6.33 -13.36 -17.66
N ASN A 248 6.01 -14.66 -17.60
CA ASN A 248 6.10 -15.61 -18.70
C ASN A 248 4.76 -15.88 -19.42
N LEU A 249 3.72 -15.09 -19.15
CA LEU A 249 2.40 -15.15 -19.81
C LEU A 249 2.38 -14.48 -21.18
#